data_AF-A0A2S4MCS6-F1
#
_entry.id   AF-A0A2S4MCS6-F1
#
_cell.length_a   1.000
_cell.length_b   1.000
_cell.length_c   1.000
_cell.angle_alpha   90.00
_cell.angle_beta   90.00
_cell.angle_gamma   90.00
#
_symmetry.space_group_name_H-M   'P 1'
#
loop_
_entity.id
_entity.type
_entity.pdbx_description
1 polymer ?
#
loop_
_entity_poly.entity_id
_entity_poly.type
_entity_poly.pdbx_seq_one_letter_code
_entity_poly.pdbx_strand_id
1 'polypeptide(L)'
;MTLPARFRGSHRDCQTDLDRLGPLYRQLGQALAGIERERTGLSGRLDEARTRAAALMGNEDGIYFDREPADEARLVEAEAQMMAAFRRLEELQAQSAMLTAWRAEIEDSGVGGALRQWAGSGGLSTWFLRMVRARMAAIRRLARFSGWMLLIVIVYATVSGIEQRPSVSWLMPDVERSLAFLSAAAAFALGYPRQRIAIFAIGLAAVVTLEFAQAWVPTRHGTLHDVLVKAVGLGLGLLLVSGLERLKPSVRAL
;
A
#
# COMPACT_ATOMS: atom_id res chain seq x y z
N MET A 1 -39.69 19.78 0.17
CA MET A 1 -38.44 19.06 0.48
C MET A 1 -37.58 19.02 -0.78
N THR A 2 -36.66 19.98 -0.91
CA THR A 2 -35.70 20.06 -2.01
C THR A 2 -34.53 19.14 -1.70
N LEU A 3 -34.40 18.02 -2.41
CA LEU A 3 -33.21 17.17 -2.33
C LEU A 3 -31.99 18.01 -2.73
N PRO A 4 -30.92 18.07 -1.93
CA PRO A 4 -29.73 18.83 -2.30
C PRO A 4 -29.11 18.17 -3.54
N ALA A 5 -29.04 18.91 -4.63
CA ALA A 5 -28.36 18.50 -5.86
C ALA A 5 -26.91 18.12 -5.51
N ARG A 6 -26.60 16.82 -5.55
CA ARG A 6 -25.22 16.33 -5.48
C ARG A 6 -24.52 16.74 -6.77
N PHE A 7 -23.83 17.87 -6.73
CA PHE A 7 -22.89 18.25 -7.79
C PHE A 7 -21.79 17.17 -7.89
N ARG A 8 -21.86 16.34 -8.93
CA ARG A 8 -20.78 15.47 -9.39
C ARG A 8 -19.63 16.36 -9.85
N GLY A 9 -18.47 16.26 -9.20
CA GLY A 9 -17.30 17.06 -9.56
C GLY A 9 -16.48 16.34 -10.61
N SER A 10 -16.40 16.89 -11.83
CA SER A 10 -15.70 16.31 -13.00
C SER A 10 -14.28 15.80 -12.70
N HIS A 11 -13.56 16.48 -11.80
CA HIS A 11 -12.20 16.10 -11.41
C HIS A 11 -12.13 14.82 -10.55
N ARG A 12 -13.12 14.55 -9.69
CA ARG A 12 -13.14 13.32 -8.86
C ARG A 12 -13.54 12.10 -9.68
N ASP A 13 -14.44 12.29 -10.63
CA ASP A 13 -14.89 11.23 -11.53
C ASP A 13 -13.74 10.84 -12.48
N CYS A 14 -13.03 11.82 -13.05
CA CYS A 14 -11.83 11.59 -13.85
C CYS A 14 -10.74 10.80 -13.09
N GLN A 15 -10.43 11.17 -11.84
CA GLN A 15 -9.45 10.43 -11.03
C GLN A 15 -9.88 8.97 -10.78
N THR A 16 -11.16 8.75 -10.52
CA THR A 16 -11.72 7.41 -10.28
C THR A 16 -11.66 6.55 -11.54
N ASP A 17 -11.93 7.14 -12.70
CA ASP A 17 -11.87 6.46 -13.99
C ASP A 17 -10.42 6.13 -14.37
N LEU A 18 -9.47 7.03 -14.13
CA LEU A 18 -8.04 6.78 -14.32
C LEU A 18 -7.52 5.64 -13.43
N ASP A 19 -7.93 5.59 -12.17
CA ASP A 19 -7.54 4.51 -11.24
C ASP A 19 -8.08 3.14 -11.67
N ARG A 20 -9.24 3.11 -12.33
CA ARG A 20 -9.88 1.87 -12.82
C ARG A 20 -9.35 1.42 -14.18
N LEU A 21 -9.19 2.35 -15.11
CA LEU A 21 -8.81 2.07 -16.51
C LEU A 21 -7.29 2.01 -16.70
N GLY A 22 -6.52 2.67 -15.84
CA GLY A 22 -5.07 2.65 -15.88
C GLY A 22 -4.43 1.25 -15.84
N PRO A 23 -4.84 0.34 -14.94
CA PRO A 23 -4.36 -1.04 -14.93
C PRO A 23 -4.65 -1.77 -16.24
N LEU A 24 -5.85 -1.60 -16.80
CA LEU A 24 -6.26 -2.22 -18.06
C LEU A 24 -5.42 -1.69 -19.23
N TYR A 25 -5.18 -0.37 -19.27
CA TYR A 25 -4.33 0.25 -20.28
C TYR A 25 -2.87 -0.26 -20.22
N ARG A 26 -2.34 -0.49 -19.01
CA ARG A 26 -1.02 -1.14 -18.84
C ARG A 26 -1.01 -2.58 -19.31
N GLN A 27 -2.03 -3.36 -18.96
CA GLN A 27 -2.15 -4.75 -19.42
C GLN A 27 -2.22 -4.82 -20.95
N LEU A 28 -2.96 -3.92 -21.58
CA LEU A 28 -3.03 -3.80 -23.04
C LEU A 28 -1.65 -3.49 -23.64
N GLY A 29 -0.90 -2.56 -23.05
CA GLY A 29 0.48 -2.27 -23.47
C GLY A 29 1.42 -3.48 -23.31
N GLN A 30 1.29 -4.23 -22.22
CA GLN A 30 2.06 -5.45 -21.97
C GLN A 30 1.70 -6.58 -22.94
N ALA A 31 0.43 -6.74 -23.29
CA ALA A 31 -0.05 -7.72 -24.24
C ALA A 31 0.51 -7.43 -25.65
N LEU A 32 0.43 -6.17 -26.10
CA LEU A 32 1.05 -5.74 -27.37
C LEU A 32 2.55 -6.00 -27.41
N ALA A 33 3.28 -5.67 -26.33
CA ALA A 33 4.71 -5.96 -26.24
C ALA A 33 5.01 -7.46 -26.18
N GLY A 34 4.11 -8.28 -25.61
CA GLY A 34 4.19 -9.74 -25.63
C GLY A 34 4.05 -10.29 -27.05
N ILE A 35 3.01 -9.87 -27.76
CA ILE A 35 2.75 -10.26 -29.15
C ILE A 35 3.93 -9.91 -30.06
N GLU A 36 4.50 -8.70 -29.92
CA GLU A 36 5.63 -8.30 -30.77
C GLU A 36 6.90 -9.12 -30.50
N ARG A 37 7.14 -9.50 -29.23
CA ARG A 37 8.24 -10.42 -28.89
C ARG A 37 8.01 -11.82 -29.43
N GLU A 38 6.78 -12.32 -29.36
CA GLU A 38 6.43 -13.62 -29.93
C GLU A 38 6.60 -13.60 -31.46
N ARG A 39 6.15 -12.54 -32.12
CA ARG A 39 6.29 -12.35 -33.58
C ARG A 39 7.75 -12.32 -34.02
N THR A 40 8.57 -11.52 -33.36
CA THR A 40 10.01 -11.43 -33.67
C THR A 40 10.72 -12.76 -33.43
N GLY A 41 10.42 -13.46 -32.33
CA GLY A 41 10.96 -14.79 -32.06
C GLY A 41 10.48 -15.86 -33.05
N LEU A 42 9.21 -15.83 -33.45
CA LEU A 42 8.64 -16.78 -34.41
C LEU A 42 9.18 -16.55 -35.84
N SER A 43 9.36 -15.30 -36.24
CA SER A 43 10.01 -14.95 -37.52
C SER A 43 11.43 -15.51 -37.60
N GLY A 44 12.23 -15.38 -36.53
CA GLY A 44 13.57 -15.95 -36.51
C GLY A 44 13.58 -17.48 -36.66
N ARG A 45 12.65 -18.17 -36.00
CA ARG A 45 12.49 -19.64 -36.14
C ARG A 45 12.02 -20.07 -37.53
N LEU A 46 11.19 -19.24 -38.18
CA LEU A 46 10.76 -19.48 -39.55
C LEU A 46 11.94 -19.38 -40.53
N ASP A 47 12.79 -18.37 -40.38
CA ASP A 47 13.99 -18.21 -41.20
C ASP A 47 14.98 -19.38 -41.02
N GLU A 48 15.11 -19.88 -39.79
CA GLU A 48 15.90 -21.08 -39.48
C GLU A 48 15.32 -22.34 -40.13
N ALA A 49 14.00 -22.56 -40.04
CA ALA A 49 13.32 -23.67 -40.71
C ALA A 49 13.51 -23.59 -42.24
N ARG A 50 13.38 -22.40 -42.82
CA ARG A 50 13.61 -22.16 -44.26
C ARG A 50 15.06 -22.44 -44.67
N THR A 51 16.03 -22.02 -43.87
CA THR A 51 17.46 -22.26 -44.13
C THR A 51 17.77 -23.76 -44.07
N ARG A 52 17.21 -24.49 -43.10
CA ARG A 52 17.33 -25.96 -43.01
C ARG A 52 16.70 -26.66 -44.21
N ALA A 53 15.51 -26.25 -44.63
CA ALA A 53 14.85 -26.82 -45.81
C ALA A 53 15.66 -26.56 -47.10
N ALA A 54 16.21 -25.35 -47.27
CA ALA A 54 17.06 -25.01 -48.40
C ALA A 54 18.36 -25.84 -48.43
N ALA A 55 18.98 -26.07 -47.27
CA ALA A 55 20.17 -26.91 -47.16
C ALA A 55 19.88 -28.38 -47.53
N LEU A 56 18.71 -28.90 -47.13
CA LEU A 56 18.27 -30.26 -47.45
C LEU A 56 17.79 -30.41 -48.91
N MET A 57 17.30 -29.35 -49.54
CA MET A 57 16.91 -29.39 -50.96
C MET A 57 18.12 -29.46 -51.90
N GLY A 58 19.28 -28.91 -51.51
CA GLY A 58 20.47 -28.86 -52.35
C GLY A 58 20.30 -27.93 -53.56
N ASN A 59 21.40 -27.60 -54.24
CA ASN A 59 21.39 -26.76 -55.45
C ASN A 59 21.64 -27.59 -56.74
N GLU A 60 21.55 -28.91 -56.65
CA GLU A 60 21.85 -29.84 -57.74
C GLU A 60 20.56 -30.24 -58.46
N ASP A 61 20.44 -29.81 -59.72
CA ASP A 61 19.34 -30.19 -60.60
C ASP A 61 19.40 -31.69 -60.92
N GLY A 62 18.50 -32.48 -60.32
CA GLY A 62 18.22 -33.87 -60.76
C GLY A 62 18.14 -34.95 -59.68
N ILE A 63 18.50 -34.67 -58.42
CA ILE A 63 18.50 -35.67 -57.32
C ILE A 63 17.26 -35.51 -56.42
N TYR A 64 16.07 -35.40 -57.03
CA TYR A 64 14.81 -35.29 -56.27
C TYR A 64 14.09 -36.63 -56.11
N PHE A 65 14.53 -37.67 -56.83
CA PHE A 65 13.82 -38.96 -56.93
C PHE A 65 14.36 -40.06 -56.00
N ASP A 66 15.59 -39.95 -55.47
CA ASP A 66 16.21 -40.94 -54.56
C ASP A 66 16.72 -40.26 -53.26
N ARG A 67 15.83 -39.68 -52.45
CA ARG A 67 16.22 -39.13 -51.13
C ARG A 67 16.26 -40.23 -50.07
N GLU A 68 17.25 -40.13 -49.17
CA GLU A 68 17.28 -40.98 -47.99
C GLU A 68 16.05 -40.69 -47.11
N PRO A 69 15.32 -41.71 -46.60
CA PRO A 69 14.05 -41.50 -45.89
C PRO A 69 14.16 -40.57 -44.68
N ALA A 70 15.34 -40.52 -44.05
CA ALA A 70 15.63 -39.64 -42.93
C ALA A 70 15.65 -38.15 -43.33
N ASP A 71 16.11 -37.81 -44.53
CA ASP A 71 16.18 -36.43 -45.01
C ASP A 71 14.83 -35.94 -45.54
N GLU A 72 14.05 -36.83 -46.18
CA GLU A 72 12.66 -36.55 -46.55
C GLU A 72 11.80 -36.27 -45.31
N ALA A 73 11.95 -37.06 -44.25
CA ALA A 73 11.25 -36.82 -42.99
C ALA A 73 11.60 -35.44 -42.37
N ARG A 74 12.87 -35.03 -42.41
CA ARG A 74 13.30 -33.71 -41.92
C ARG A 74 12.74 -32.57 -42.77
N LEU A 75 12.64 -32.74 -44.10
CA LEU A 75 12.02 -31.77 -44.99
C LEU A 75 10.52 -31.60 -44.69
N VAL A 76 9.78 -32.70 -44.56
CA VAL A 76 8.36 -32.68 -44.20
C VAL A 76 8.16 -32.00 -42.84
N GLU A 77 9.02 -32.29 -41.87
CA GLU A 77 8.97 -31.64 -40.56
C GLU A 77 9.24 -30.13 -40.66
N ALA A 78 10.25 -29.71 -41.44
CA ALA A 78 10.56 -28.31 -41.66
C ALA A 78 9.41 -27.57 -42.35
N GLU A 79 8.81 -28.15 -43.39
CA GLU A 79 7.65 -27.58 -44.09
C GLU A 79 6.42 -27.47 -43.17
N ALA A 80 6.15 -28.50 -42.36
CA ALA A 80 5.06 -28.47 -41.38
C ALA A 80 5.28 -27.37 -40.32
N GLN A 81 6.52 -27.21 -39.85
CA GLN A 81 6.91 -26.12 -38.95
C GLN A 81 6.71 -24.74 -39.61
N MET A 82 7.10 -24.58 -40.87
CA MET A 82 6.89 -23.35 -41.63
C MET A 82 5.41 -23.00 -41.79
N MET A 83 4.58 -23.97 -42.19
CA MET A 83 3.12 -23.78 -42.33
C MET A 83 2.45 -23.42 -41.01
N ALA A 84 2.85 -24.06 -39.90
CA ALA A 84 2.35 -23.71 -38.57
C ALA A 84 2.78 -22.29 -38.15
N ALA A 85 4.04 -21.92 -38.43
CA ALA A 85 4.56 -20.59 -38.12
C ALA A 85 3.83 -19.50 -38.91
N PHE A 86 3.59 -19.68 -40.22
CA PHE A 86 2.84 -18.70 -41.02
C PHE A 86 1.43 -18.46 -40.48
N ARG A 87 0.67 -19.53 -40.18
CA ARG A 87 -0.67 -19.40 -39.59
C ARG A 87 -0.66 -18.63 -38.28
N ARG A 88 0.32 -18.91 -37.41
CA ARG A 88 0.44 -18.22 -36.12
C ARG A 88 0.86 -16.76 -36.30
N LEU A 89 1.71 -16.44 -37.28
CA LEU A 89 2.06 -15.06 -37.60
C LEU A 89 0.85 -14.25 -38.07
N GLU A 90 -0.01 -14.83 -38.92
CA GLU A 90 -1.26 -14.19 -39.34
C GLU A 90 -2.20 -13.94 -38.15
N GLU A 91 -2.33 -14.92 -37.25
CA GLU A 91 -3.14 -14.77 -36.03
C GLU A 91 -2.61 -13.66 -35.13
N LEU A 92 -1.29 -13.64 -34.86
CA LEU A 92 -0.65 -12.59 -34.06
C LEU A 92 -0.77 -11.22 -34.71
N GLN A 93 -0.72 -11.14 -36.04
CA GLN A 93 -0.92 -9.90 -36.78
C GLN A 93 -2.36 -9.40 -36.65
N ALA A 94 -3.36 -10.28 -36.75
CA ALA A 94 -4.76 -9.92 -36.54
C ALA A 94 -5.00 -9.43 -35.09
N GLN A 95 -4.44 -10.12 -34.10
CA GLN A 95 -4.53 -9.72 -32.69
C GLN A 95 -3.85 -8.37 -32.41
N SER A 96 -2.66 -8.16 -32.97
CA SER A 96 -1.95 -6.88 -32.86
C SER A 96 -2.75 -5.73 -33.49
N ALA A 97 -3.30 -5.93 -34.69
CA ALA A 97 -4.13 -4.94 -35.37
C ALA A 97 -5.38 -4.56 -34.54
N MET A 98 -6.06 -5.55 -33.97
CA MET A 98 -7.23 -5.32 -33.11
C MET A 98 -6.88 -4.53 -31.85
N LEU A 99 -5.82 -4.94 -31.14
CA LEU A 99 -5.41 -4.28 -29.90
C LEU A 99 -4.85 -2.87 -30.13
N THR A 100 -4.16 -2.65 -31.25
CA THR A 100 -3.69 -1.31 -31.64
C THR A 100 -4.85 -0.39 -32.02
N ALA A 101 -5.88 -0.91 -32.70
CA ALA A 101 -7.09 -0.15 -32.99
C ALA A 101 -7.81 0.28 -31.70
N TRP A 102 -8.01 -0.65 -30.75
CA TRP A 102 -8.59 -0.33 -29.44
C TRP A 102 -7.77 0.69 -28.66
N ARG A 103 -6.43 0.57 -28.73
CA ARG A 103 -5.55 1.56 -28.11
C ARG A 103 -5.76 2.95 -28.70
N ALA A 104 -5.83 3.05 -30.02
CA ALA A 104 -6.05 4.32 -30.71
C ALA A 104 -7.41 4.94 -30.34
N GLU A 105 -8.46 4.13 -30.25
CA GLU A 105 -9.80 4.58 -29.85
C GLU A 105 -9.84 5.09 -28.40
N ILE A 106 -9.16 4.40 -27.47
CA ILE A 106 -8.99 4.88 -26.10
C ILE A 106 -8.17 6.18 -26.08
N GLU A 107 -7.14 6.27 -26.93
CA GLU A 107 -6.30 7.47 -27.02
C GLU A 107 -7.09 8.69 -27.52
N ASP A 108 -8.01 8.49 -28.46
CA ASP A 108 -8.87 9.53 -29.05
C ASP A 108 -10.02 9.97 -28.12
N SER A 109 -10.42 9.13 -27.17
CA SER A 109 -11.50 9.40 -26.20
C SER A 109 -11.24 10.57 -25.22
N GLY A 110 -10.14 11.32 -25.38
CA GLY A 110 -9.74 12.46 -24.55
C GLY A 110 -9.13 12.08 -23.18
N VAL A 111 -9.32 10.84 -22.74
CA VAL A 111 -8.74 10.29 -21.48
C VAL A 111 -7.36 9.66 -21.70
N GLY A 112 -7.00 9.40 -22.97
CA GLY A 112 -5.78 8.71 -23.37
C GLY A 112 -4.48 9.36 -22.89
N GLY A 113 -4.38 10.70 -22.97
CA GLY A 113 -3.20 11.44 -22.51
C GLY A 113 -2.98 11.29 -21.00
N ALA A 114 -4.06 11.38 -20.22
CA ALA A 114 -4.02 11.20 -18.77
C ALA A 114 -3.69 9.76 -18.38
N LEU A 115 -4.19 8.75 -19.11
CA LEU A 115 -3.83 7.33 -18.91
C LEU A 115 -2.36 7.07 -19.22
N ARG A 116 -1.81 7.67 -20.28
CA ARG A 116 -0.39 7.54 -20.67
C ARG A 116 0.53 8.11 -19.59
N GLN A 117 0.21 9.30 -19.08
CA GLN A 117 0.95 9.95 -18.00
C GLN A 117 0.84 9.18 -16.68
N TRP A 118 -0.37 8.71 -16.33
CA TRP A 118 -0.60 7.86 -15.17
C TRP A 118 0.20 6.55 -15.25
N ALA A 119 0.18 5.87 -16.40
CA ALA A 119 0.90 4.63 -16.63
C ALA A 119 2.43 4.81 -16.52
N GLY A 120 2.96 5.95 -16.97
CA GLY A 120 4.37 6.33 -16.81
C GLY A 120 4.75 6.67 -15.36
N SER A 121 3.78 7.03 -14.52
CA SER A 121 4.00 7.44 -13.12
C SER A 121 3.74 6.34 -12.06
N GLY A 122 3.12 5.23 -12.45
CA GLY A 122 2.26 4.45 -11.52
C GLY A 122 2.70 3.05 -11.12
N GLY A 123 3.92 2.86 -10.60
CA GLY A 123 4.36 1.58 -10.01
C GLY A 123 4.79 1.68 -8.54
N LEU A 124 5.70 2.61 -8.26
CA LEU A 124 6.37 2.70 -6.95
C LEU A 124 5.62 3.58 -5.95
N SER A 125 4.92 4.63 -6.40
CA SER A 125 4.27 5.59 -5.48
C SER A 125 3.07 4.97 -4.75
N THR A 126 2.26 4.14 -5.41
CA THR A 126 1.07 3.53 -4.80
C THR A 126 1.44 2.40 -3.83
N TRP A 127 2.44 1.58 -4.17
CA TRP A 127 3.00 0.58 -3.26
C TRP A 127 3.67 1.24 -2.05
N PHE A 128 4.47 2.29 -2.28
CA PHE A 128 5.11 3.05 -1.21
C PHE A 128 4.08 3.70 -0.27
N LEU A 129 3.05 4.34 -0.81
CA LEU A 129 1.97 4.94 -0.01
C LEU A 129 1.17 3.87 0.76
N ARG A 130 0.94 2.68 0.19
CA ARG A 130 0.31 1.55 0.90
C ARG A 130 1.21 1.02 2.03
N MET A 131 2.51 0.86 1.78
CA MET A 131 3.52 0.43 2.75
C MET A 131 3.59 1.43 3.92
N VAL A 132 3.69 2.72 3.63
CA VAL A 132 3.71 3.80 4.63
C VAL A 132 2.40 3.84 5.42
N ARG A 133 1.25 3.74 4.77
CA ARG A 133 -0.06 3.68 5.45
C ARG A 133 -0.19 2.45 6.35
N ALA A 134 0.29 1.28 5.91
CA ALA A 134 0.26 0.05 6.69
C ALA A 134 1.17 0.14 7.92
N ARG A 135 2.40 0.67 7.77
CA ARG A 135 3.33 0.93 8.88
C ARG A 135 2.73 1.92 9.89
N MET A 136 2.13 3.02 9.42
CA MET A 136 1.45 3.98 10.28
C MET A 136 0.24 3.35 11.01
N ALA A 137 -0.49 2.44 10.35
CA ALA A 137 -1.59 1.71 10.99
C ALA A 137 -1.10 0.70 12.04
N ALA A 138 0.07 0.06 11.82
CA ALA A 138 0.71 -0.80 12.80
C ALA A 138 1.20 -0.01 14.03
N ILE A 139 1.86 1.13 13.81
CA ILE A 139 2.29 2.04 14.89
C ILE A 139 1.09 2.48 15.74
N ARG A 140 -0.02 2.86 15.11
CA ARG A 140 -1.25 3.23 15.84
C ARG A 140 -1.83 2.07 16.64
N ARG A 141 -1.79 0.84 16.11
CA ARG A 141 -2.25 -0.35 16.85
C ARG A 141 -1.38 -0.63 18.07
N LEU A 142 -0.05 -0.55 17.91
CA LEU A 142 0.89 -0.75 19.01
C LEU A 142 0.73 0.34 20.08
N ALA A 143 0.54 1.59 19.69
CA ALA A 143 0.30 2.71 20.62
C ALA A 143 -1.02 2.56 21.41
N ARG A 144 -2.08 2.02 20.80
CA ARG A 144 -3.32 1.71 21.52
C ARG A 144 -3.11 0.59 22.54
N PHE A 145 -2.43 -0.47 22.12
CA PHE A 145 -2.13 -1.61 22.99
C PHE A 145 -1.26 -1.16 24.18
N SER A 146 -0.21 -0.37 23.94
CA SER A 146 0.62 0.17 25.01
C SER A 146 -0.14 1.13 25.92
N GLY A 147 -1.03 1.98 25.38
CA GLY A 147 -1.89 2.86 26.17
C GLY A 147 -2.80 2.10 27.13
N TRP A 148 -3.45 1.03 26.66
CA TRP A 148 -4.28 0.17 27.51
C TRP A 148 -3.45 -0.58 28.56
N MET A 149 -2.27 -1.09 28.20
CA MET A 149 -1.37 -1.74 29.15
C MET A 149 -0.91 -0.78 30.25
N LEU A 150 -0.51 0.45 29.88
CA LEU A 150 -0.14 1.49 30.84
C LEU A 150 -1.32 1.87 31.73
N LEU A 151 -2.53 1.94 31.20
CA LEU A 151 -3.73 2.23 32.00
C LEU A 151 -3.96 1.15 33.06
N ILE A 152 -3.84 -0.12 32.70
CA ILE A 152 -3.96 -1.24 33.65
C ILE A 152 -2.90 -1.12 34.74
N VAL A 153 -1.65 -0.85 34.37
CA VAL A 153 -0.55 -0.64 35.33
C VAL A 153 -0.82 0.53 36.26
N ILE A 154 -1.31 1.66 35.73
CA ILE A 154 -1.66 2.84 36.53
C ILE A 154 -2.77 2.51 37.51
N VAL A 155 -3.86 1.89 37.05
CA VAL A 155 -5.00 1.51 37.89
C VAL A 155 -4.56 0.57 38.99
N TYR A 156 -3.81 -0.48 38.65
CA TYR A 156 -3.24 -1.42 39.61
C TYR A 156 -2.38 -0.69 40.65
N ALA A 157 -1.43 0.15 40.22
CA ALA A 157 -0.56 0.91 41.11
C ALA A 157 -1.31 1.93 41.98
N THR A 158 -2.48 2.41 41.55
CA THR A 158 -3.34 3.29 42.35
C THR A 158 -4.23 2.55 43.34
N VAL A 159 -4.62 1.31 43.05
CA VAL A 159 -5.48 0.48 43.93
C VAL A 159 -4.65 -0.36 44.89
N SER A 160 -3.42 -0.72 44.53
CA SER A 160 -2.50 -1.46 45.40
C SER A 160 -2.10 -0.63 46.63
N GLY A 161 -2.09 -1.26 47.81
CA GLY A 161 -1.63 -0.65 49.05
C GLY A 161 -0.16 -0.20 49.00
N ILE A 162 0.21 0.71 49.89
CA ILE A 162 1.53 1.39 49.94
C ILE A 162 2.70 0.39 49.95
N GLU A 163 2.51 -0.80 50.53
CA GLU A 163 3.53 -1.84 50.71
C GLU A 163 3.91 -2.60 49.42
N GLN A 164 3.07 -2.55 48.37
CA GLN A 164 3.27 -3.33 47.14
C GLN A 164 3.60 -2.45 45.93
N ARG A 165 3.85 -1.15 46.16
CA ARG A 165 4.09 -0.20 45.07
C ARG A 165 5.50 -0.42 44.52
N PRO A 166 5.66 -0.74 43.23
CA PRO A 166 6.97 -0.72 42.59
C PRO A 166 7.43 0.74 42.53
N SER A 167 8.15 1.18 43.55
CA SER A 167 8.80 2.49 43.61
C SER A 167 10.21 2.37 43.07
N VAL A 168 10.61 3.30 42.21
CA VAL A 168 11.96 3.40 41.73
C VAL A 168 12.74 4.26 42.72
N SER A 169 13.69 3.64 43.44
CA SER A 169 14.31 4.26 44.63
C SER A 169 15.04 5.60 44.37
N TRP A 170 15.25 6.00 43.12
CA TRP A 170 15.92 7.23 42.71
C TRP A 170 14.98 8.30 42.10
N LEU A 171 13.68 8.02 41.92
CA LEU A 171 12.74 8.98 41.34
C LEU A 171 11.77 9.50 42.40
N MET A 172 11.48 10.81 42.37
CA MET A 172 10.46 11.38 43.25
C MET A 172 9.08 10.78 42.91
N PRO A 173 8.28 10.36 43.90
CA PRO A 173 6.98 9.70 43.67
C PRO A 173 6.01 10.49 42.80
N ASP A 174 6.08 11.83 42.85
CA ASP A 174 5.26 12.72 42.02
C ASP A 174 5.71 12.74 40.57
N VAL A 175 7.01 12.64 40.32
CA VAL A 175 7.58 12.53 38.97
C VAL A 175 7.20 11.19 38.35
N GLU A 176 7.25 10.10 39.10
CA GLU A 176 6.79 8.77 38.62
C GLU A 176 5.33 8.81 38.15
N ARG A 177 4.47 9.40 38.98
CA ARG A 177 3.03 9.54 38.69
C ARG A 177 2.82 10.40 37.44
N SER A 178 3.45 11.57 37.39
CA SER A 178 3.34 12.46 36.24
C SER A 178 3.83 11.79 34.95
N LEU A 179 4.96 11.08 35.00
CA LEU A 179 5.55 10.38 33.85
C LEU A 179 4.66 9.22 33.35
N ALA A 180 4.01 8.50 34.27
CA ALA A 180 3.07 7.44 33.91
C ALA A 180 1.86 7.99 33.15
N PHE A 181 1.23 9.05 33.67
CA PHE A 181 0.10 9.71 33.00
C PHE A 181 0.52 10.38 31.68
N LEU A 182 1.72 10.96 31.61
CA LEU A 182 2.29 11.49 30.37
C LEU A 182 2.46 10.41 29.31
N SER A 183 3.05 9.27 29.68
CA SER A 183 3.29 8.15 28.77
C SER A 183 1.98 7.54 28.25
N ALA A 184 1.00 7.35 29.14
CA ALA A 184 -0.32 6.85 28.78
C ALA A 184 -1.06 7.83 27.84
N ALA A 185 -1.05 9.13 28.17
CA ALA A 185 -1.67 10.16 27.34
C ALA A 185 -1.03 10.26 25.95
N ALA A 186 0.31 10.21 25.88
CA ALA A 186 1.04 10.21 24.62
C ALA A 186 0.71 8.97 23.77
N ALA A 187 0.67 7.78 24.38
CA ALA A 187 0.31 6.54 23.70
C ALA A 187 -1.12 6.58 23.13
N PHE A 188 -2.10 7.06 23.92
CA PHE A 188 -3.47 7.22 23.45
C PHE A 188 -3.62 8.30 22.36
N ALA A 189 -2.91 9.43 22.48
CA ALA A 189 -2.93 10.49 21.47
C ALA A 189 -2.35 10.04 20.12
N LEU A 190 -1.29 9.21 20.14
CA LEU A 190 -0.74 8.56 18.95
C LEU A 190 -1.71 7.52 18.38
N GLY A 191 -2.38 6.75 19.23
CA GLY A 191 -3.34 5.72 18.84
C GLY A 191 -4.66 6.26 18.26
N TYR A 192 -5.13 7.41 18.76
CA TYR A 192 -6.42 8.03 18.40
C TYR A 192 -6.26 9.53 18.06
N PRO A 193 -5.65 9.85 16.90
CA PRO A 193 -5.31 11.23 16.55
C PRO A 193 -6.52 12.18 16.47
N ARG A 194 -7.72 11.65 16.21
CA ARG A 194 -8.95 12.46 16.04
C ARG A 194 -9.73 12.69 17.35
N GLN A 195 -9.37 12.02 18.44
CA GLN A 195 -10.14 12.00 19.70
C GLN A 195 -9.37 12.58 20.90
N ARG A 196 -8.42 13.49 20.69
CA ARG A 196 -7.53 13.99 21.75
C ARG A 196 -8.26 14.71 22.89
N ILE A 197 -9.28 15.49 22.54
CA ILE A 197 -10.10 16.19 23.54
C ILE A 197 -10.86 15.18 24.41
N ALA A 198 -11.38 14.11 23.80
CA ALA A 198 -12.04 13.03 24.53
C ALA A 198 -11.04 12.27 25.43
N ILE A 199 -9.82 11.99 24.97
CA ILE A 199 -8.76 11.38 25.79
C ILE A 199 -8.42 12.26 26.99
N PHE A 200 -8.31 13.58 26.79
CA PHE A 200 -8.06 14.51 27.91
C PHE A 200 -9.21 14.49 28.91
N ALA A 201 -10.45 14.63 28.43
CA ALA A 201 -11.63 14.67 29.29
C ALA A 201 -11.82 13.38 30.08
N ILE A 202 -11.72 12.21 29.41
CA ILE A 202 -11.81 10.89 30.04
C ILE A 202 -10.63 10.67 30.99
N GLY A 203 -9.42 11.05 30.60
CA GLY A 203 -8.23 10.94 31.44
C GLY A 203 -8.32 11.80 32.70
N LEU A 204 -8.80 13.03 32.59
CA LEU A 204 -9.03 13.92 33.73
C LEU A 204 -10.11 13.37 34.66
N ALA A 205 -11.22 12.89 34.09
CA ALA A 205 -12.26 12.21 34.86
C ALA A 205 -11.71 10.98 35.60
N ALA A 206 -10.85 10.19 34.95
CA ALA A 206 -10.20 9.03 35.57
C ALA A 206 -9.24 9.45 36.70
N VAL A 207 -8.46 10.53 36.54
CA VAL A 207 -7.60 11.07 37.61
C VAL A 207 -8.42 11.45 38.84
N VAL A 208 -9.50 12.20 38.65
CA VAL A 208 -10.40 12.62 39.74
C VAL A 208 -11.04 11.41 40.41
N THR A 209 -11.52 10.45 39.62
CA THR A 209 -12.16 9.23 40.12
C THR A 209 -11.18 8.38 40.94
N LEU A 210 -9.95 8.20 40.46
CA LEU A 210 -8.91 7.44 41.17
C LEU A 210 -8.47 8.13 42.46
N GLU A 211 -8.36 9.47 42.46
CA GLU A 211 -8.05 10.20 43.70
C GLU A 211 -9.19 10.10 44.71
N PHE A 212 -10.44 10.21 44.25
CA PHE A 212 -11.60 10.04 45.10
C PHE A 212 -11.62 8.63 45.69
N ALA A 213 -11.37 7.59 44.88
CA ALA A 213 -11.26 6.21 45.38
C ALA A 213 -10.14 6.05 46.42
N GLN A 214 -9.02 6.77 46.28
CA GLN A 214 -7.94 6.76 47.25
C GLN A 214 -8.31 7.45 48.57
N ALA A 215 -9.19 8.47 48.54
CA ALA A 215 -9.67 9.15 49.75
C ALA A 215 -10.58 8.28 50.64
N TRP A 216 -11.10 7.15 50.12
CA TRP A 216 -11.89 6.18 50.90
C TRP A 216 -11.00 5.15 51.61
N VAL A 217 -9.69 5.16 51.35
CA VAL A 217 -8.73 4.28 52.04
C VAL A 217 -8.30 4.95 53.36
N PRO A 218 -8.52 4.33 54.53
CA PRO A 218 -8.30 4.95 55.84
C PRO A 218 -6.88 5.48 56.10
N THR A 219 -5.89 4.94 55.38
CA THR A 219 -4.47 5.28 55.54
C THR A 219 -4.00 6.37 54.56
N ARG A 220 -4.87 6.91 53.70
CA ARG A 220 -4.47 7.88 52.68
C ARG A 220 -5.50 8.97 52.43
N HIS A 221 -5.06 10.21 52.54
CA HIS A 221 -5.85 11.37 52.16
C HIS A 221 -5.48 11.75 50.74
N GLY A 222 -6.46 11.74 49.83
CA GLY A 222 -6.25 12.30 48.50
C GLY A 222 -6.00 13.80 48.61
N THR A 223 -4.94 14.30 47.99
CA THR A 223 -4.60 15.74 48.04
C THR A 223 -4.87 16.40 46.70
N LEU A 224 -5.27 17.67 46.74
CA LEU A 224 -5.38 18.48 45.51
C LEU A 224 -4.06 18.49 44.72
N HIS A 225 -2.93 18.40 45.43
CA HIS A 225 -1.60 18.29 44.83
C HIS A 225 -1.45 17.02 43.96
N ASP A 226 -1.85 15.84 44.47
CA ASP A 226 -1.78 14.57 43.72
C ASP A 226 -2.63 14.61 42.44
N VAL A 227 -3.79 15.26 42.47
CA VAL A 227 -4.64 15.49 41.29
C VAL A 227 -3.94 16.38 40.27
N LEU A 228 -3.35 17.50 40.73
CA LEU A 228 -2.66 18.45 39.86
C LEU A 228 -1.45 17.81 39.17
N VAL A 229 -0.63 17.07 39.90
CA VAL A 229 0.54 16.37 39.34
C VAL A 229 0.14 15.40 38.22
N LYS A 230 -0.90 14.60 38.43
CA LYS A 230 -1.43 13.65 37.42
C LYS A 230 -2.03 14.38 36.21
N ALA A 231 -2.76 15.48 36.45
CA ALA A 231 -3.36 16.30 35.40
C ALA A 231 -2.30 17.00 34.53
N VAL A 232 -1.20 17.48 35.12
CA VAL A 232 -0.06 18.05 34.40
C VAL A 232 0.60 17.00 33.51
N GLY A 233 0.86 15.80 34.02
CA GLY A 233 1.38 14.69 33.23
C GLY A 233 0.50 14.36 32.02
N LEU A 234 -0.81 14.23 32.25
CA LEU A 234 -1.83 14.00 31.21
C LEU A 234 -1.79 15.10 30.13
N GLY A 235 -1.77 16.37 30.52
CA GLY A 235 -1.73 17.51 29.61
C GLY A 235 -0.45 17.57 28.78
N LEU A 236 0.71 17.39 29.42
CA LEU A 236 2.01 17.38 28.75
C LEU A 236 2.13 16.26 27.72
N GLY A 237 1.62 15.06 28.01
CA GLY A 237 1.62 13.95 27.05
C GLY A 237 0.84 14.26 25.77
N LEU A 238 -0.30 14.94 25.87
CA LEU A 238 -1.09 15.38 24.71
C LEU A 238 -0.42 16.50 23.93
N LEU A 239 0.18 17.47 24.63
CA LEU A 239 0.89 18.59 24.03
C LEU A 239 2.13 18.11 23.27
N LEU A 240 2.88 17.16 23.83
CA LEU A 240 4.05 16.57 23.19
C LEU A 240 3.71 15.94 21.84
N VAL A 241 2.67 15.12 21.78
CA VAL A 241 2.22 14.48 20.52
C VAL A 241 1.72 15.53 19.53
N SER A 242 0.97 16.53 20.01
CA SER A 242 0.46 17.60 19.15
C SER A 242 1.57 18.50 18.61
N GLY A 243 2.64 18.74 19.39
CA GLY A 243 3.82 19.49 18.96
C GLY A 243 4.66 18.74 17.93
N LEU A 244 4.91 17.44 18.17
CA LEU A 244 5.61 16.56 17.22
C LEU A 244 4.94 16.52 15.84
N GLU A 245 3.61 16.57 15.80
CA GLU A 245 2.88 16.62 14.54
C GLU A 245 2.95 17.97 13.83
N ARG A 246 3.01 19.08 14.58
CA ARG A 246 3.21 20.42 14.00
C ARG A 246 4.61 20.59 13.42
N LEU A 247 5.61 19.92 14.01
CA LEU A 247 6.99 19.92 13.53
C LEU A 247 7.19 19.04 12.29
N LYS A 248 6.23 18.15 11.97
CA LYS A 248 6.30 17.33 10.77
C LYS A 248 6.02 18.25 9.56
N PRO A 249 7.02 18.59 8.73
CA PRO A 249 6.81 19.49 7.62
C PRO A 249 5.74 18.90 6.71
N SER A 250 4.81 19.74 6.27
CA SER A 250 3.83 19.34 5.25
C SER A 250 4.61 18.96 3.99
N VAL A 251 4.79 17.66 3.73
CA VAL A 251 5.29 17.10 2.46
C VAL A 251 4.23 17.28 1.36
N ARG A 252 3.64 18.46 1.28
CA ARG A 252 2.59 18.84 0.31
C ARG A 252 3.04 19.95 -0.64
N ALA A 253 4.32 20.29 -0.64
CA ALA A 253 4.91 21.18 -1.63
C ALA A 253 6.24 20.58 -2.10
N LEU A 254 6.13 19.64 -3.04
CA LEU A 254 7.09 19.17 -4.06
C LEU A 254 6.38 18.06 -4.85
#